data_AF-A0A3D5A3P8-F1
#
_entry.id   AF-A0A3D5A3P8-F1
#
_cell.length_a   1.000
_cell.length_b   1.000
_cell.length_c   1.000
_cell.angle_alpha   90.00
_cell.angle_beta   90.00
_cell.angle_gamma   90.00
#
_symmetry.space_group_name_H-M   'P 1'
#
loop_
_entity.id
_entity.type
_entity.pdbx_description
1 polymer ?
#
loop_
_entity_poly.entity_id
_entity_poly.type
_entity_poly.pdbx_seq_one_letter_code
_entity_poly.pdbx_strand_id
1 'polypeptide(L)' 'MAAELTVDTMLQKAQAYLKRNYGEDTVRMDVLDNNVVDGNGKLRVECTVSVGGRHSDWQKVFTFTDGEVTDMSWRHLG' A
#
# COMPACT_ATOMS: atom_id res chain seq x y z
N MET A 1 0.88 22.69 -11.19
CA MET A 1 0.82 21.31 -11.72
C MET A 1 0.51 20.42 -10.54
N ALA A 2 -0.74 19.95 -10.41
CA ALA A 2 -1.00 18.82 -9.51
C ALA A 2 -0.32 17.63 -10.19
N ALA A 3 0.77 17.13 -9.62
CA ALA A 3 1.38 15.91 -10.13
C ALA A 3 0.33 14.82 -9.96
N GLU A 4 -0.22 14.32 -11.06
CA GLU A 4 -1.10 13.16 -11.04
C GLU A 4 -0.37 12.05 -10.30
N LEU A 5 -0.93 11.61 -9.18
CA LEU A 5 -0.33 10.58 -8.36
C LEU A 5 -0.34 9.30 -9.18
N THR A 6 0.81 8.87 -9.70
CA THR A 6 0.90 7.65 -10.51
C THR A 6 0.77 6.43 -9.62
N VAL A 7 0.31 5.31 -10.20
CA VAL A 7 0.22 4.02 -9.48
C VAL A 7 1.57 3.63 -8.90
N ASP A 8 2.66 3.84 -9.63
CA ASP A 8 4.02 3.57 -9.14
C ASP A 8 4.36 4.40 -7.88
N THR A 9 4.04 5.71 -7.91
CA THR A 9 4.23 6.60 -6.76
C THR A 9 3.38 6.16 -5.56
N MET A 10 2.14 5.74 -5.80
CA MET A 10 1.27 5.22 -4.73
C MET A 10 1.85 3.96 -4.10
N LEU A 11 2.34 3.03 -4.93
CA LEU A 11 2.98 1.80 -4.47
C LEU A 11 4.25 2.07 -3.68
N GLN A 12 5.09 2.99 -4.14
CA GLN A 12 6.29 3.42 -3.40
C GLN A 12 5.93 4.02 -2.03
N LYS A 13 4.91 4.88 -1.96
CA LYS A 13 4.42 5.45 -0.70
C LYS A 13 3.84 4.38 0.24
N ALA A 14 3.06 3.44 -0.29
CA ALA A 14 2.53 2.32 0.46
C ALA A 14 3.65 1.44 1.04
N GLN A 15 4.63 1.05 0.22
CA GLN A 15 5.80 0.27 0.67
C GLN A 15 6.62 1.02 1.73
N ALA A 16 6.87 2.31 1.54
CA ALA A 16 7.56 3.14 2.52
C ALA A 16 6.79 3.22 3.85
N TYR A 17 5.45 3.34 3.79
CA TYR A 17 4.58 3.32 4.96
C TYR A 17 4.67 1.97 5.70
N LEU A 18 4.63 0.85 4.98
CA LEU A 18 4.74 -0.48 5.58
C LEU A 18 6.08 -0.70 6.28
N LYS A 19 7.18 -0.38 5.60
CA LYS A 19 8.53 -0.50 6.15
C LYS A 19 8.72 0.38 7.38
N ARG A 20 8.23 1.62 7.35
CA ARG A 20 8.37 2.58 8.46
C ARG A 20 7.52 2.20 9.68
N ASN A 21 6.29 1.76 9.49
CA ASN A 21 5.35 1.51 10.60
C ASN A 21 5.44 0.08 11.15
N TYR A 22 5.68 -0.91 10.29
CA TYR A 22 5.61 -2.32 10.65
C TYR A 22 6.95 -3.07 10.50
N GLY A 23 7.96 -2.47 9.87
CA GLY A 23 9.23 -3.15 9.60
C GLY A 23 9.09 -4.34 8.65
N GLU A 24 8.00 -4.40 7.89
CA GLU A 24 7.71 -5.48 6.95
C GLU A 24 8.51 -5.28 5.66
N ASP A 25 9.27 -6.29 5.24
CA ASP A 25 9.84 -6.33 3.90
C ASP A 25 8.77 -6.82 2.92
N THR A 26 8.33 -5.90 2.06
CA THR A 26 7.38 -6.21 0.98
C THR A 26 8.13 -7.00 -0.10
N VAL A 27 7.76 -8.26 -0.29
CA VAL A 27 8.31 -9.13 -1.34
C VAL A 27 7.55 -8.92 -2.65
N ARG A 28 6.24 -8.78 -2.56
CA ARG A 28 5.34 -8.61 -3.70
C ARG A 28 4.20 -7.66 -3.32
N MET A 29 3.78 -6.82 -4.26
CA MET A 29 2.62 -5.94 -4.09
C MET A 29 1.92 -5.76 -5.43
N ASP A 30 0.68 -6.23 -5.51
CA ASP A 30 -0.17 -6.16 -6.70
C ASP A 30 -1.39 -5.29 -6.39
N VAL A 31 -1.69 -4.34 -7.28
CA VAL A 31 -2.88 -3.50 -7.14
C VAL A 31 -4.10 -4.30 -7.53
N LEU A 32 -5.03 -4.48 -6.60
CA LEU A 32 -6.32 -5.11 -6.88
C LEU A 32 -7.33 -4.08 -7.39
N ASP A 33 -7.34 -2.91 -6.77
CA ASP A 33 -8.30 -1.85 -7.07
C ASP A 33 -7.73 -0.47 -6.70
N ASN A 34 -7.91 0.51 -7.57
CA ASN A 34 -7.43 1.87 -7.38
C ASN A 34 -8.58 2.87 -7.54
N ASN A 35 -9.03 3.41 -6.42
CA ASN A 35 -10.04 4.46 -6.32
C ASN A 35 -9.43 5.81 -5.89
N VAL A 36 -8.11 6.00 -6.06
CA VAL A 36 -7.44 7.27 -5.75
C VAL A 36 -7.57 8.21 -6.94
N VAL A 37 -8.23 9.35 -6.72
CA VAL A 37 -8.44 10.42 -7.71
C VAL A 37 -7.90 11.71 -7.12
N ASP A 38 -7.05 12.43 -7.86
CA ASP A 38 -6.41 13.67 -7.40
C ASP A 38 -5.74 13.51 -6.01
N GLY A 39 -5.09 12.36 -5.79
CA GLY A 39 -4.39 12.05 -4.53
C GLY A 39 -5.30 11.74 -3.34
N ASN A 40 -6.61 11.63 -3.55
CA ASN A 40 -7.59 11.32 -2.51
C ASN A 40 -8.36 10.05 -2.87
N GLY A 41 -8.47 9.12 -1.94
CA GLY A 41 -9.24 7.90 -2.15
C GLY A 41 -8.62 6.68 -1.50
N LYS A 42 -8.89 5.51 -2.06
CA LYS A 42 -8.41 4.23 -1.50
C LYS A 42 -7.73 3.40 -2.56
N LEU A 43 -6.57 2.85 -2.20
CA LEU A 43 -5.83 1.88 -2.99
C LEU A 43 -5.89 0.54 -2.27
N ARG A 44 -6.51 -0.46 -2.90
CA ARG A 44 -6.49 -1.83 -2.41
C ARG A 44 -5.38 -2.60 -3.14
N VAL A 45 -4.51 -3.19 -2.35
CA VAL A 45 -3.42 -4.03 -2.83
C VAL A 45 -3.44 -5.38 -2.14
N GLU A 46 -2.96 -6.39 -2.84
CA GLU A 46 -2.51 -7.64 -2.27
C GLU A 46 -1.00 -7.58 -2.16
N CYS A 47 -0.45 -7.90 -0.99
CA CYS A 47 0.98 -7.92 -0.80
C CYS A 47 1.42 -9.17 -0.04
N THR A 48 2.53 -9.74 -0.50
CA THR A 48 3.26 -10.78 0.23
C THR A 48 4.39 -10.10 0.99
N VAL A 49 4.37 -10.20 2.31
CA VAL A 49 5.45 -9.66 3.17
C VAL A 49 6.26 -10.81 3.76
N SER A 50 7.55 -10.56 4.00
CA SER A 50 8.42 -11.49 4.70
C SER A 50 8.77 -10.92 6.07
N VAL A 51 8.44 -11.66 7.13
CA VAL A 51 8.81 -11.30 8.50
C VAL A 51 9.50 -12.50 9.14
N GLY A 52 10.79 -12.35 9.47
CA GLY A 52 11.59 -13.42 10.08
C GLY A 52 11.75 -14.67 9.21
N GLY A 53 11.70 -14.52 7.88
CA GLY A 53 11.82 -15.62 6.92
C GLY A 53 10.52 -16.39 6.65
N ARG A 54 9.39 -15.94 7.23
CA ARG A 54 8.06 -16.45 6.89
C ARG A 54 7.37 -15.48 5.95
N HIS A 55 6.86 -16.00 4.84
CA HIS A 55 6.04 -15.25 3.91
C HIS A 55 4.58 -15.35 4.35
N SER A 56 3.87 -14.23 4.28
CA SER A 56 2.43 -14.19 4.56
C SER A 56 1.75 -13.27 3.57
N ASP A 57 0.57 -13.68 3.12
CA ASP A 57 -0.21 -12.94 2.14
C ASP A 57 -1.25 -12.07 2.86
N TRP A 58 -1.25 -10.79 2.50
CA TRP A 58 -2.09 -9.78 3.12
C TRP A 58 -2.80 -8.97 2.07
N GLN A 59 -4.06 -8.65 2.33
CA GLN A 59 -4.77 -7.63 1.60
C GLN A 59 -4.73 -6.34 2.40
N LYS A 60 -4.17 -5.27 1.84
CA LYS A 60 -4.06 -3.97 2.50
C LYS A 60 -4.80 -2.91 1.69
N VAL A 61 -5.50 -2.03 2.38
CA VAL A 61 -6.24 -0.90 1.80
C VAL A 61 -5.63 0.37 2.38
N PHE A 62 -4.94 1.12 1.52
CA PHE A 62 -4.31 2.39 1.85
C PHE A 62 -5.27 3.53 1.53
N THR A 63 -5.57 4.35 2.51
CA THR A 63 -6.34 5.58 2.32
C THR A 63 -5.37 6.71 2.02
N PHE A 64 -5.54 7.33 0.85
CA PHE A 64 -4.78 8.49 0.42
C PHE A 64 -5.58 9.77 0.69
N THR A 65 -4.89 10.77 1.21
CA THR A 65 -5.40 12.14 1.35
C THR A 65 -4.30 13.11 0.95
N ASP A 66 -4.59 14.03 0.04
CA ASP A 66 -3.60 14.97 -0.50
C ASP A 66 -2.33 14.29 -1.07
N GLY A 67 -2.48 13.08 -1.60
CA GLY A 67 -1.37 12.30 -2.16
C GLY A 67 -0.49 11.60 -1.12
N GLU A 68 -0.87 11.61 0.15
CA GLU A 68 -0.18 10.96 1.26
C GLU A 68 -1.03 9.84 1.85
N VAL A 69 -0.39 8.78 2.35
CA VAL A 69 -1.10 7.70 3.06
C VAL A 69 -1.43 8.20 4.47
N THR A 70 -2.71 8.38 4.76
CA THR A 70 -3.18 8.84 6.07
C THR A 70 -3.70 7.72 6.95
N ASP A 71 -4.23 6.66 6.33
CA ASP A 71 -4.79 5.51 7.03
C ASP A 71 -4.53 4.22 6.26
N MET A 72 -4.49 3.09 6.99
CA MET A 72 -4.29 1.78 6.40
C MET A 72 -5.12 0.73 7.12
N SER A 73 -5.92 -0.02 6.36
CA SER A 73 -6.62 -1.21 6.82
C SER A 73 -5.96 -2.47 6.26
N TRP A 74 -5.90 -3.55 7.04
CA TRP A 74 -5.31 -4.83 6.61
C TRP A 74 -6.23 -6.01 6.90
N ARG A 75 -6.10 -7.03 6.07
CA ARG A 75 -6.77 -8.31 6.22
C ARG A 75 -5.78 -9.42 5.90
N HIS A 76 -5.59 -10.33 6.84
CA HIS A 76 -4.80 -11.55 6.62
C HIS A 76 -5.54 -12.47 5.65
N LEU A 77 -4.87 -12.96 4.62
CA LEU A 77 -5.45 -13.88 3.64
C LEU A 77 -5.10 -15.34 3.94
N GLY A 78 -3.92 -15.63 4.49
CA GLY A 78 -3.50 -17.00 4.81
C GLY A 78 -1.99 -17.12 4.94
#